data_AF-A0A0Q9A605-F1
#
_entry.id   AF-A0A0Q9A605-F1
#
_cell.length_a   1.000
_cell.length_b   1.000
_cell.length_c   1.000
_cell.angle_alpha   90.00
_cell.angle_beta   90.00
_cell.angle_gamma   90.00
#
_symmetry.space_group_name_H-M   'P 1'
#
loop_
_entity.id
_entity.type
_entity.pdbx_description
1 polymer ?
#
loop_
_entity_poly.entity_id
_entity_poly.type
_entity_poly.pdbx_seq_one_letter_code
_entity_poly.pdbx_strand_id
1 'polypeptide(L)'
;MATAARVTDGPERTVRGSVLTDLRELAVTAPGLARRHGWDYVRELGDRGRRNQLHFLFSQGAAPHRLDGALEGLIVGNLFGIPEAYLANPLLKIEPTWRGKSFDADTGTGYNRLALVSRAVMPVIAPGYRGLRRVGSEMVGFDFKHSTETAAVAPFVTVCALDYGVEEYRNPSVRTFPIKRTRDEIVELLPGFYLGRALLTMPSGEVRLIAYFALREFSDESAAHA
;
A
#
# COMPACT_ATOMS: atom_id res chain seq x y z
N MET A 1 5.12 45.04 51.76
CA MET A 1 4.77 45.31 50.35
C MET A 1 5.95 44.86 49.50
N ALA A 2 5.79 43.73 48.80
CA ALA A 2 6.80 43.16 47.90
C ALA A 2 6.15 42.90 46.55
N THR A 3 6.79 43.41 45.52
CA THR A 3 6.34 43.50 44.13
C THR A 3 6.31 42.11 43.49
N ALA A 4 5.15 41.67 43.00
CA ALA A 4 5.03 40.44 42.23
C ALA A 4 5.63 40.66 40.83
N ALA A 5 6.74 39.97 40.55
CA ALA A 5 7.31 39.89 39.22
C ALA A 5 6.35 39.10 38.32
N ARG A 6 5.88 39.75 37.24
CA ARG A 6 5.20 39.09 36.13
C ARG A 6 6.17 38.09 35.50
N VAL A 7 5.82 36.81 35.58
CA VAL A 7 6.39 35.78 34.72
C VAL A 7 5.91 36.11 33.30
N THR A 8 6.80 36.63 32.48
CA THR A 8 6.62 36.72 31.04
C THR A 8 6.72 35.31 30.48
N ASP A 9 5.57 34.75 30.12
CA ASP A 9 5.51 33.50 29.35
C ASP A 9 6.09 33.79 27.97
N GLY A 10 7.19 33.09 27.63
CA GLY A 10 7.91 33.26 26.37
C GLY A 10 7.10 32.74 25.17
N PRO A 11 7.43 33.18 23.94
CA PRO A 11 6.64 32.87 22.76
C PRO A 11 6.79 31.40 22.36
N GLU A 12 5.65 30.85 21.94
CA GLU A 12 5.48 29.80 20.94
C GLU A 12 6.33 28.53 21.10
N ARG A 13 5.68 27.52 21.70
CA ARG A 13 5.95 26.12 21.42
C ARG A 13 5.88 25.92 19.90
N THR A 14 7.04 25.91 19.24
CA THR A 14 7.20 25.65 17.81
C THR A 14 6.35 24.43 17.45
N VAL A 15 5.33 24.64 16.61
CA VAL A 15 4.53 23.55 16.06
C VAL A 15 5.50 22.66 15.31
N ARG A 16 5.87 21.50 15.87
CA ARG A 16 6.65 20.51 15.13
C ARG A 16 5.75 20.03 13.99
N GLY A 17 6.07 20.48 12.76
CA GLY A 17 5.41 20.02 11.55
C GLY A 17 5.40 18.50 11.48
N SER A 18 4.35 17.92 10.88
CA SER A 18 4.34 16.48 10.63
C SER A 18 5.26 16.18 9.44
N VAL A 19 5.95 15.04 9.46
CA VAL A 19 6.79 14.60 8.33
C VAL A 19 6.00 14.60 7.01
N LEU A 20 4.70 14.27 7.03
CA LEU A 20 3.86 14.32 5.84
C LEU A 20 3.66 15.76 5.32
N THR A 21 3.59 16.74 6.21
CA THR A 21 3.51 18.16 5.85
C THR A 21 4.78 18.60 5.15
N ASP A 22 5.94 18.30 5.74
CA ASP A 22 7.25 18.62 5.16
C ASP A 22 7.44 17.96 3.79
N LEU A 23 6.99 16.69 3.65
CA LEU A 23 7.02 15.98 2.37
C LEU A 23 6.09 16.61 1.33
N ARG A 24 4.91 17.10 1.72
CA ARG A 24 3.98 17.79 0.82
C ARG A 24 4.55 19.12 0.35
N GLU A 25 5.18 19.88 1.24
CA GLU A 25 5.89 21.10 0.88
C GLU A 25 7.04 20.82 -0.10
N LEU A 26 7.84 19.78 0.17
CA LEU A 26 8.89 19.34 -0.75
C LEU A 26 8.34 18.90 -2.11
N ALA A 27 7.17 18.25 -2.14
CA ALA A 27 6.58 17.77 -3.38
C ALA A 27 6.19 18.90 -4.35
N VAL A 28 6.00 20.13 -3.86
CA VAL A 28 5.72 21.31 -4.70
C VAL A 28 6.91 21.65 -5.60
N THR A 29 8.14 21.53 -5.08
CA THR A 29 9.36 21.95 -5.80
C THR A 29 10.20 20.78 -6.30
N ALA A 30 10.11 19.62 -5.64
CA ALA A 30 10.89 18.44 -5.96
C ALA A 30 10.08 17.14 -5.75
N PRO A 31 9.04 16.88 -6.57
CA PRO A 31 8.14 15.74 -6.40
C PRO A 31 8.87 14.38 -6.39
N GLY A 32 9.88 14.20 -7.24
CA GLY A 32 10.70 12.98 -7.26
C GLY A 32 11.48 12.75 -5.95
N LEU A 33 12.03 13.82 -5.35
CA LEU A 33 12.70 13.73 -4.04
C LEU A 33 11.69 13.46 -2.91
N ALA A 34 10.54 14.14 -2.93
CA ALA A 34 9.48 13.91 -1.97
C ALA A 34 8.99 12.45 -1.99
N ARG A 35 8.81 11.85 -3.17
CA ARG A 35 8.48 10.42 -3.29
C ARG A 35 9.55 9.50 -2.73
N ARG A 36 10.83 9.78 -2.98
CA ARG A 36 11.94 8.99 -2.42
C ARG A 36 11.96 9.06 -0.89
N HIS A 37 11.87 10.26 -0.31
CA HIS A 37 11.80 10.44 1.13
C HIS A 37 10.54 9.84 1.76
N GLY A 38 9.39 9.98 1.10
CA GLY A 38 8.13 9.37 1.54
C GLY A 38 8.22 7.83 1.57
N TRP A 39 8.83 7.25 0.54
CA TRP A 39 9.09 5.82 0.44
C TRP A 39 9.99 5.29 1.56
N ASP A 40 11.11 5.97 1.82
CA ASP A 40 12.02 5.59 2.90
C ASP A 40 11.36 5.77 4.27
N TYR A 41 10.55 6.82 4.43
CA TYR A 41 9.80 7.05 5.67
C TYR A 41 8.81 5.93 5.97
N VAL A 42 7.96 5.54 5.01
CA VAL A 42 7.00 4.44 5.24
C VAL A 42 7.71 3.10 5.45
N ARG A 43 8.86 2.87 4.79
CA ARG A 43 9.70 1.69 5.05
C ARG A 43 10.17 1.68 6.50
N GLU A 44 10.75 2.78 6.99
CA GLU A 44 11.19 2.92 8.38
C GLU A 44 10.05 2.68 9.39
N LEU A 45 8.85 3.21 9.10
CA LEU A 45 7.66 2.96 9.92
C LEU A 45 7.28 1.48 9.95
N GLY A 46 7.36 0.80 8.81
CA GLY A 46 7.16 -0.64 8.67
C GLY A 46 8.17 -1.43 9.50
N ASP A 47 9.45 -1.17 9.32
CA ASP A 47 10.57 -1.84 10.00
C ASP A 47 10.49 -1.68 11.53
N ARG A 48 10.00 -0.52 12.00
CA ARG A 48 9.80 -0.22 13.43
C ARG A 48 8.43 -0.63 13.98
N GLY A 49 7.60 -1.31 13.17
CA GLY A 49 6.27 -1.77 13.57
C GLY A 49 5.32 -0.64 13.97
N ARG A 50 5.48 0.58 13.44
CA ARG A 50 4.72 1.79 13.80
C ARG A 50 3.34 1.83 13.12
N ARG A 51 2.52 0.78 13.33
CA ARG A 51 1.21 0.62 12.68
C ARG A 51 0.25 1.79 12.94
N ASN A 52 0.27 2.38 14.13
CA ASN A 52 -0.56 3.56 14.44
C ASN A 52 -0.18 4.77 13.58
N GLN A 53 1.10 4.95 13.26
CA GLN A 53 1.55 6.04 12.39
C GLN A 53 1.19 5.76 10.92
N LEU A 54 1.29 4.51 10.47
CA LEU A 54 0.79 4.12 9.14
C LEU A 54 -0.72 4.32 9.01
N HIS A 55 -1.49 4.00 10.06
CA HIS A 55 -2.93 4.26 10.11
C HIS A 55 -3.23 5.76 10.04
N PHE A 56 -2.48 6.57 10.79
CA PHE A 56 -2.59 8.03 10.72
C PHE A 56 -2.25 8.57 9.33
N LEU A 57 -1.14 8.14 8.71
CA LEU A 57 -0.82 8.55 7.34
C LEU A 57 -1.93 8.18 6.36
N PHE A 58 -2.48 6.97 6.47
CA PHE A 58 -3.58 6.53 5.63
C PHE A 58 -4.82 7.43 5.79
N SER A 59 -5.13 7.89 7.01
CA SER A 59 -6.25 8.80 7.24
C SER A 59 -6.04 10.21 6.67
N GLN A 60 -4.79 10.59 6.39
CA GLN A 60 -4.45 11.88 5.80
C GLN A 60 -4.39 11.86 4.27
N GLY A 61 -4.50 10.69 3.65
CA GLY A 61 -4.50 10.55 2.19
C GLY A 61 -5.88 10.77 1.56
N ALA A 62 -5.89 10.96 0.25
CA ALA A 62 -7.11 11.04 -0.55
C ALA A 62 -7.12 9.95 -1.61
N ALA A 63 -8.29 9.62 -2.17
CA ALA A 63 -8.35 8.72 -3.32
C ALA A 63 -7.54 9.33 -4.48
N PRO A 64 -6.65 8.54 -5.14
CA PRO A 64 -5.91 9.03 -6.29
C PRO A 64 -6.88 9.39 -7.42
N HIS A 65 -6.64 10.52 -8.09
CA HIS A 65 -7.51 10.97 -9.18
C HIS A 65 -7.49 10.02 -10.37
N ARG A 66 -6.31 9.48 -10.70
CA ARG A 66 -6.10 8.50 -11.76
C ARG A 66 -4.91 7.62 -11.39
N LEU A 67 -5.08 6.30 -11.48
CA LEU A 67 -3.99 5.32 -11.42
C LEU A 67 -3.90 4.65 -12.78
N ASP A 68 -2.75 4.75 -13.41
CA ASP A 68 -2.53 4.18 -14.75
C ASP A 68 -1.08 3.74 -14.90
N GLY A 69 -0.87 2.62 -15.57
CA GLY A 69 0.45 2.04 -15.76
C GLY A 69 1.00 1.29 -14.54
N ALA A 70 2.29 0.97 -14.61
CA ALA A 70 2.98 0.14 -13.61
C ALA A 70 3.54 1.00 -12.46
N LEU A 71 3.33 0.54 -11.23
CA LEU A 71 3.87 1.11 -10.00
C LEU A 71 4.80 0.12 -9.31
N GLU A 72 5.87 0.64 -8.70
CA GLU A 72 6.76 -0.10 -7.81
C GLU A 72 6.09 -0.30 -6.45
N GLY A 73 6.16 -1.51 -5.89
CA GLY A 73 5.53 -1.88 -4.64
C GLY A 73 6.52 -2.23 -3.52
N LEU A 74 6.12 -1.89 -2.29
CA LEU A 74 6.77 -2.27 -1.04
C LEU A 74 5.72 -2.79 -0.06
N ILE A 75 5.90 -4.00 0.48
CA ILE A 75 5.12 -4.42 1.65
C ILE A 75 5.69 -3.68 2.86
N VAL A 76 4.81 -3.04 3.65
CA VAL A 76 5.22 -2.17 4.76
C VAL A 76 5.01 -2.89 6.09
N GLY A 77 6.12 -3.33 6.69
CA GLY A 77 6.14 -4.14 7.90
C GLY A 77 5.74 -5.60 7.64
N ASN A 78 5.33 -6.31 8.69
CA ASN A 78 5.02 -7.74 8.58
C ASN A 78 3.59 -8.01 8.07
N LEU A 79 3.48 -8.97 7.15
CA LEU A 79 2.22 -9.60 6.76
C LEU A 79 1.60 -10.32 7.96
N PHE A 80 0.35 -10.00 8.28
CA PHE A 80 -0.40 -10.54 9.41
C PHE A 80 0.32 -10.31 10.74
N GLY A 81 0.09 -9.16 11.39
CA GLY A 81 0.59 -8.88 12.73
C GLY A 81 -0.06 -9.73 13.84
N ILE A 82 -0.03 -11.06 13.68
CA ILE A 82 -0.54 -12.08 14.60
C ILE A 82 0.63 -13.07 14.84
N PRO A 83 1.09 -13.29 16.09
CA PRO A 83 2.25 -14.13 16.41
C PRO A 83 2.17 -15.57 15.84
N GLU A 84 0.97 -16.12 15.68
CA GLU A 84 0.73 -17.46 15.15
C GLU A 84 1.05 -17.62 13.65
N ALA A 85 1.28 -16.52 12.92
CA ALA A 85 1.61 -16.55 11.50
C ALA A 85 3.05 -17.00 11.19
N TYR A 86 3.94 -17.04 12.20
CA TYR A 86 5.37 -17.35 12.03
C TYR A 86 5.65 -18.81 11.64
N LEU A 87 4.77 -19.76 11.97
CA LEU A 87 5.06 -21.19 11.80
C LEU A 87 4.48 -21.83 10.55
N ALA A 88 3.63 -21.15 9.77
CA ALA A 88 2.92 -21.84 8.69
C ALA A 88 2.33 -20.98 7.56
N ASN A 89 2.80 -19.76 7.29
CA ASN A 89 2.12 -18.89 6.31
C ASN A 89 2.83 -18.80 4.95
N PRO A 90 2.31 -19.43 3.87
CA PRO A 90 2.75 -19.25 2.49
C PRO A 90 2.79 -17.79 2.03
N LEU A 91 2.00 -16.91 2.65
CA LEU A 91 1.99 -15.47 2.37
C LEU A 91 3.34 -14.78 2.68
N LEU A 92 4.12 -15.29 3.64
CA LEU A 92 5.49 -14.80 3.90
C LEU A 92 6.44 -15.07 2.73
N LYS A 93 6.16 -16.07 1.88
CA LYS A 93 6.94 -16.35 0.66
C LYS A 93 6.55 -15.43 -0.50
N ILE A 94 5.48 -14.65 -0.36
CA ILE A 94 4.96 -13.78 -1.41
C ILE A 94 5.57 -12.39 -1.32
N GLU A 95 5.88 -11.93 -0.11
CA GLU A 95 6.62 -10.69 0.15
C GLU A 95 7.89 -10.56 -0.72
N PRO A 96 8.83 -11.54 -0.74
CA PRO A 96 10.03 -11.42 -1.57
C PRO A 96 9.76 -11.50 -3.07
N THR A 97 8.53 -11.80 -3.49
CA THR A 97 8.16 -11.91 -4.90
C THR A 97 7.32 -10.76 -5.42
N TRP A 98 6.66 -9.99 -4.55
CA TRP A 98 5.78 -8.91 -4.98
C TRP A 98 6.59 -7.69 -5.43
N ARG A 99 6.25 -7.15 -6.61
CA ARG A 99 6.95 -6.02 -7.25
C ARG A 99 6.11 -4.76 -7.34
N GLY A 100 4.81 -4.86 -7.08
CA GLY A 100 3.85 -3.76 -7.18
C GLY A 100 2.61 -4.15 -7.96
N LYS A 101 1.99 -3.16 -8.60
CA LYS A 101 0.72 -3.33 -9.33
C LYS A 101 0.78 -2.53 -10.62
N SER A 102 0.01 -2.96 -11.61
CA SER A 102 -0.32 -2.16 -12.79
C SER A 102 -1.80 -1.85 -12.79
N PHE A 103 -2.14 -0.64 -13.24
CA PHE A 103 -3.50 -0.15 -13.36
C PHE A 103 -3.79 0.21 -14.81
N ASP A 104 -5.04 0.03 -15.19
CA ASP A 104 -5.63 0.54 -16.42
C ASP A 104 -6.76 1.47 -15.99
N ALA A 105 -6.55 2.78 -16.19
CA ALA A 105 -7.49 3.80 -15.75
C ALA A 105 -8.80 3.77 -16.54
N ASP A 106 -8.75 3.43 -17.82
CA ASP A 106 -9.88 3.53 -18.74
C ASP A 106 -10.89 2.40 -18.50
N THR A 107 -10.38 1.21 -18.17
CA THR A 107 -11.21 0.01 -17.91
C THR A 107 -11.55 -0.19 -16.43
N GLY A 108 -10.90 0.53 -15.52
CA GLY A 108 -11.03 0.29 -14.09
C GLY A 108 -10.51 -1.09 -13.68
N THR A 109 -9.46 -1.57 -14.34
CA THR A 109 -8.86 -2.89 -14.08
C THR A 109 -7.37 -2.79 -13.75
N GLY A 110 -6.78 -3.89 -13.30
CA GLY A 110 -5.35 -3.96 -13.05
C GLY A 110 -4.92 -5.35 -12.62
N TYR A 111 -3.63 -5.50 -12.31
CA TYR A 111 -3.05 -6.77 -11.86
C TYR A 111 -1.83 -6.53 -10.97
N ASN A 112 -1.47 -7.54 -10.18
CA ASN A 112 -0.24 -7.53 -9.41
C ASN A 112 0.95 -7.92 -10.29
N ARG A 113 2.09 -7.28 -10.00
CA ARG A 113 3.38 -7.55 -10.61
C ARG A 113 4.23 -8.35 -9.64
N LEU A 114 4.93 -9.35 -10.17
CA LEU A 114 5.61 -10.38 -9.41
C LEU A 114 6.96 -10.72 -10.05
N ALA A 115 7.92 -11.15 -9.26
CA ALA A 115 9.22 -11.62 -9.72
C ALA A 115 9.10 -12.92 -10.56
N LEU A 116 10.06 -13.18 -11.44
CA LEU A 116 10.09 -14.41 -12.25
C LEU A 116 10.04 -15.70 -11.42
N VAL A 117 10.65 -15.68 -10.22
CA VAL A 117 10.63 -16.81 -9.29
C VAL A 117 9.21 -17.20 -8.86
N SER A 118 8.23 -16.29 -8.93
CA SER A 118 6.82 -16.60 -8.63
C SER A 118 6.28 -17.72 -9.50
N ARG A 119 6.80 -17.92 -10.72
CA ARG A 119 6.38 -19.06 -11.57
C ARG A 119 6.60 -20.42 -10.87
N ALA A 120 7.68 -20.55 -10.10
CA ALA A 120 7.99 -21.78 -9.38
C ALA A 120 7.29 -21.84 -8.01
N VAL A 121 7.11 -20.70 -7.35
CA VAL A 121 6.51 -20.62 -6.00
C VAL A 121 4.99 -20.75 -6.05
N MET A 122 4.33 -20.19 -7.10
CA MET A 122 2.88 -20.05 -7.17
C MET A 122 2.09 -21.36 -7.04
N PRO A 123 2.48 -22.47 -7.71
CA PRO A 123 1.76 -23.74 -7.59
C PRO A 123 1.71 -24.29 -6.16
N VAL A 124 2.66 -23.91 -5.29
CA VAL A 124 2.71 -24.36 -3.89
C VAL A 124 1.81 -23.49 -3.01
N ILE A 125 1.81 -22.17 -3.22
CA ILE A 125 1.09 -21.21 -2.36
C ILE A 125 -0.39 -21.08 -2.75
N ALA A 126 -0.70 -21.20 -4.05
CA ALA A 126 -2.03 -21.12 -4.62
C ALA A 126 -2.26 -22.29 -5.60
N PRO A 127 -2.38 -23.53 -5.10
CA PRO A 127 -2.60 -24.69 -5.96
C PRO A 127 -3.83 -24.49 -6.86
N GLY A 128 -3.68 -24.82 -8.14
CA GLY A 128 -4.74 -24.68 -9.14
C GLY A 128 -4.92 -23.26 -9.69
N TYR A 129 -4.20 -22.25 -9.20
CA TYR A 129 -4.23 -20.92 -9.81
C TYR A 129 -3.54 -20.92 -11.18
N ARG A 130 -4.28 -20.48 -12.21
CA ARG A 130 -3.83 -20.46 -13.61
C ARG A 130 -3.75 -19.06 -14.22
N GLY A 131 -4.05 -18.01 -13.46
CA GLY A 131 -4.02 -16.63 -13.95
C GLY A 131 -2.60 -16.02 -14.01
N LEU A 132 -1.59 -16.72 -13.49
CA LEU A 132 -0.21 -16.26 -13.54
C LEU A 132 0.36 -16.35 -14.97
N ARG A 133 0.84 -15.23 -15.51
CA ARG A 133 1.41 -15.13 -16.87
C ARG A 133 2.68 -14.30 -16.87
N ARG A 134 3.56 -14.54 -17.84
CA ARG A 134 4.80 -13.76 -18.01
C ARG A 134 4.53 -12.54 -18.90
N VAL A 135 5.04 -11.37 -18.50
CA VAL A 135 5.08 -10.15 -19.31
C VAL A 135 6.47 -9.55 -19.20
N GLY A 136 7.23 -9.57 -20.30
CA GLY A 136 8.62 -9.13 -20.31
C GLY A 136 9.50 -9.88 -19.29
N SER A 137 10.08 -9.13 -18.36
CA SER A 137 10.95 -9.61 -17.27
C SER A 137 10.20 -9.95 -15.99
N GLU A 138 8.86 -9.94 -15.99
CA GLU A 138 8.05 -10.15 -14.79
C GLU A 138 6.99 -11.22 -14.97
N MET A 139 6.52 -11.74 -13.84
CA MET A 139 5.25 -12.45 -13.77
C MET A 139 4.17 -11.47 -13.37
N VAL A 140 2.97 -11.66 -13.89
CA VAL A 140 1.79 -10.87 -13.51
C VAL A 140 0.60 -11.79 -13.31
N GLY A 141 -0.35 -11.33 -12.51
CA GLY A 141 -1.57 -12.04 -12.21
C GLY A 141 -2.29 -11.36 -11.06
N PHE A 142 -3.22 -12.06 -10.45
CA PHE A 142 -4.12 -11.52 -9.44
C PHE A 142 -4.79 -10.24 -9.93
N ASP A 143 -5.48 -10.39 -11.06
CA ASP A 143 -6.23 -9.33 -11.71
C ASP A 143 -7.33 -8.83 -10.76
N PHE A 144 -7.62 -7.54 -10.83
CA PHE A 144 -8.58 -6.86 -9.97
C PHE A 144 -9.36 -5.81 -10.76
N LYS A 145 -10.56 -5.48 -10.27
CA LYS A 145 -11.25 -4.23 -10.62
C LYS A 145 -10.91 -3.15 -9.59
N HIS A 146 -10.94 -1.90 -10.01
CA HIS A 146 -10.76 -0.78 -9.10
C HIS A 146 -11.78 0.34 -9.32
N SER A 147 -12.17 0.96 -8.21
CA SER A 147 -13.16 2.03 -8.17
C SER A 147 -12.91 2.96 -6.98
N THR A 148 -13.35 4.20 -7.11
CA THR A 148 -13.35 5.15 -6.00
C THR A 148 -14.53 4.86 -5.07
N GLU A 149 -14.21 4.53 -3.82
CA GLU A 149 -15.21 4.10 -2.82
C GLU A 149 -14.88 4.67 -1.44
N THR A 150 -15.82 4.56 -0.51
CA THR A 150 -15.55 4.77 0.92
C THR A 150 -14.77 3.57 1.46
N ALA A 151 -13.77 3.83 2.32
CA ALA A 151 -13.00 2.78 2.96
C ALA A 151 -13.92 1.87 3.82
N ALA A 152 -13.69 0.55 3.78
CA ALA A 152 -14.55 -0.46 4.41
C ALA A 152 -14.44 -0.49 5.95
N VAL A 153 -13.35 0.04 6.49
CA VAL A 153 -13.14 0.22 7.93
C VAL A 153 -12.64 1.63 8.21
N ALA A 154 -12.74 2.07 9.48
CA ALA A 154 -12.20 3.35 9.91
C ALA A 154 -10.78 3.57 9.34
N PRO A 155 -10.45 4.76 8.82
CA PRO A 155 -11.10 6.06 9.05
C PRO A 155 -12.23 6.44 8.06
N PHE A 156 -12.71 5.52 7.21
CA PHE A 156 -13.81 5.80 6.25
C PHE A 156 -13.54 6.96 5.27
N VAL A 157 -12.26 7.22 4.98
CA VAL A 157 -11.86 8.17 3.92
C VAL A 157 -12.21 7.59 2.54
N THR A 158 -12.27 8.46 1.54
CA THR A 158 -12.38 8.03 0.15
C THR A 158 -11.08 7.37 -0.31
N VAL A 159 -11.17 6.20 -0.93
CA VAL A 159 -10.03 5.37 -1.37
C VAL A 159 -10.24 4.91 -2.81
N CYS A 160 -9.15 4.55 -3.49
CA CYS A 160 -9.23 3.63 -4.61
C CYS A 160 -9.26 2.21 -4.03
N ALA A 161 -10.40 1.53 -4.18
CA ALA A 161 -10.62 0.19 -3.68
C ALA A 161 -10.38 -0.84 -4.79
N LEU A 162 -9.67 -1.93 -4.47
CA LEU A 162 -9.44 -3.04 -5.38
C LEU A 162 -10.29 -4.25 -4.98
N ASP A 163 -11.04 -4.76 -5.95
CA ASP A 163 -11.83 -5.98 -5.84
C ASP A 163 -11.17 -7.14 -6.60
N TYR A 164 -10.77 -8.16 -5.85
CA TYR A 164 -10.20 -9.41 -6.36
C TYR A 164 -11.22 -10.54 -6.49
N GLY A 165 -12.45 -10.32 -6.01
CA GLY A 165 -13.54 -11.30 -5.97
C GLY A 165 -14.22 -11.54 -7.31
N VAL A 166 -13.85 -10.77 -8.34
CA VAL A 166 -14.33 -10.89 -9.72
C VAL A 166 -14.10 -12.32 -10.24
N GLU A 167 -15.19 -13.00 -10.59
CA GLU A 167 -15.15 -14.45 -10.87
C GLU A 167 -14.36 -14.76 -12.15
N GLU A 168 -14.43 -13.87 -13.15
CA GLU A 168 -13.75 -13.97 -14.43
C GLU A 168 -12.22 -14.07 -14.27
N TYR A 169 -11.65 -13.45 -13.23
CA TYR A 169 -10.21 -13.48 -12.97
C TYR A 169 -9.74 -14.79 -12.34
N ARG A 170 -10.67 -15.63 -11.86
CA ARG A 170 -10.40 -16.96 -11.28
C ARG A 170 -9.30 -16.92 -10.22
N ASN A 171 -9.30 -15.84 -9.45
CA ASN A 171 -8.36 -15.64 -8.36
C ASN A 171 -8.52 -16.77 -7.32
N PRO A 172 -7.44 -17.18 -6.64
CA PRO A 172 -7.51 -18.24 -5.65
C PRO A 172 -8.33 -17.82 -4.41
N SER A 173 -9.12 -18.77 -3.89
CA SER A 173 -9.81 -18.66 -2.60
C SER A 173 -9.37 -19.76 -1.62
N VAL A 174 -8.23 -20.41 -1.89
CA VAL A 174 -7.69 -21.46 -1.02
C VAL A 174 -7.23 -20.88 0.31
N ARG A 175 -7.28 -21.70 1.38
CA ARG A 175 -6.94 -21.27 2.74
C ARG A 175 -5.56 -20.59 2.84
N THR A 176 -4.59 -21.08 2.07
CA THR A 176 -3.20 -20.59 2.07
C THR A 176 -3.01 -19.24 1.38
N PHE A 177 -3.93 -18.88 0.48
CA PHE A 177 -3.82 -17.65 -0.32
C PHE A 177 -5.23 -17.17 -0.76
N PRO A 178 -6.01 -16.58 0.18
CA PRO A 178 -7.43 -16.28 -0.02
C PRO A 178 -7.67 -14.91 -0.70
N ILE A 179 -6.95 -14.61 -1.78
CA ILE A 179 -6.97 -13.27 -2.39
C ILE A 179 -8.35 -12.87 -2.93
N LYS A 180 -9.22 -13.82 -3.31
CA LYS A 180 -10.63 -13.52 -3.65
C LYS A 180 -11.41 -12.81 -2.54
N ARG A 181 -10.98 -12.96 -1.29
CA ARG A 181 -11.61 -12.34 -0.11
C ARG A 181 -10.83 -11.14 0.41
N THR A 182 -9.79 -10.71 -0.32
CA THR A 182 -9.06 -9.51 0.03
C THR A 182 -9.63 -8.31 -0.70
N ARG A 183 -9.59 -7.17 -0.02
CA ARG A 183 -9.83 -5.84 -0.58
C ARG A 183 -8.60 -5.00 -0.27
N ASP A 184 -7.97 -4.47 -1.30
CA ASP A 184 -6.94 -3.45 -1.10
C ASP A 184 -7.60 -2.08 -1.16
N GLU A 185 -7.13 -1.16 -0.33
CA GLU A 185 -7.58 0.24 -0.34
C GLU A 185 -6.37 1.14 -0.42
N ILE A 186 -6.38 2.09 -1.35
CA ILE A 186 -5.24 2.93 -1.70
C ILE A 186 -5.62 4.39 -1.54
N VAL A 187 -4.73 5.14 -0.88
CA VAL A 187 -4.75 6.60 -0.82
C VAL A 187 -3.45 7.16 -1.38
N GLU A 188 -3.54 8.34 -2.01
CA GLU A 188 -2.40 9.14 -2.41
C GLU A 188 -1.95 10.04 -1.25
N LEU A 189 -0.67 9.97 -0.92
CA LEU A 189 -0.05 10.81 0.11
C LEU A 189 0.65 12.02 -0.50
N LEU A 190 1.33 11.79 -1.63
CA LEU A 190 2.07 12.76 -2.44
C LEU A 190 1.86 12.39 -3.92
N PRO A 191 2.03 13.33 -4.88
CA PRO A 191 1.94 13.02 -6.30
C PRO A 191 2.78 11.81 -6.71
N GLY A 192 2.12 10.73 -7.14
CA GLY A 192 2.79 9.49 -7.56
C GLY A 192 3.33 8.62 -6.42
N PHE A 193 2.94 8.86 -5.17
CA PHE A 193 3.27 8.02 -4.01
C PHE A 193 2.05 7.75 -3.14
N TYR A 194 1.78 6.46 -2.98
CA TYR A 194 0.54 5.95 -2.44
C TYR A 194 0.79 5.02 -1.26
N LEU A 195 -0.11 5.07 -0.29
CA LEU A 195 -0.17 4.14 0.82
C LEU A 195 -1.43 3.30 0.67
N GLY A 196 -1.25 1.99 0.70
CA GLY A 196 -2.31 1.02 0.63
C GLY A 196 -2.41 0.17 1.89
N ARG A 197 -3.60 -0.39 2.11
CA ARG A 197 -3.83 -1.41 3.12
C ARG A 197 -4.59 -2.58 2.51
N ALA A 198 -4.19 -3.79 2.88
CA ALA A 198 -4.86 -5.02 2.50
C ALA A 198 -5.79 -5.45 3.64
N LEU A 199 -7.07 -5.63 3.30
CA LEU A 199 -8.10 -6.12 4.19
C LEU A 199 -8.50 -7.54 3.77
N LEU A 200 -8.78 -8.41 4.73
CA LEU A 200 -9.28 -9.77 4.50
C LEU A 200 -10.65 -9.93 5.14
N THR A 201 -11.63 -10.35 4.35
CA THR A 201 -12.96 -10.75 4.84
C THR A 201 -12.91 -12.20 5.33
N MET A 202 -13.08 -12.39 6.62
CA MET A 202 -13.14 -13.70 7.28
C MET A 202 -14.44 -14.43 6.91
N PRO A 203 -14.51 -15.77 7.06
CA PRO A 203 -15.75 -16.51 6.80
C PRO A 203 -16.95 -16.06 7.66
N SER A 204 -16.67 -15.46 8.83
CA SER A 204 -17.68 -14.84 9.70
C SER A 204 -18.23 -13.51 9.19
N GLY A 205 -17.65 -12.93 8.12
CA GLY A 205 -17.94 -11.58 7.64
C GLY A 205 -17.08 -10.48 8.27
N GLU A 206 -16.27 -10.80 9.29
CA GLU A 206 -15.36 -9.84 9.91
C GLU A 206 -14.28 -9.37 8.91
N VAL A 207 -14.06 -8.06 8.81
CA VAL A 207 -13.01 -7.47 7.96
C VAL A 207 -11.77 -7.16 8.80
N ARG A 208 -10.63 -7.76 8.46
CA ARG A 208 -9.36 -7.60 9.19
C ARG A 208 -8.28 -6.93 8.35
N LEU A 209 -7.57 -5.96 8.93
CA LEU A 209 -6.34 -5.41 8.36
C LEU A 209 -5.21 -6.44 8.44
N ILE A 210 -4.72 -6.89 7.28
CA ILE A 210 -3.68 -7.92 7.20
C ILE A 210 -2.30 -7.37 6.86
N ALA A 211 -2.22 -6.26 6.11
CA ALA A 211 -0.95 -5.62 5.79
C ALA A 211 -1.13 -4.15 5.39
N TYR A 212 -0.05 -3.37 5.53
CA TYR A 212 0.13 -2.14 4.77
C TYR A 212 1.07 -2.42 3.60
N PHE A 213 0.91 -1.67 2.52
CA PHE A 213 1.83 -1.66 1.39
C PHE A 213 1.96 -0.23 0.86
N ALA A 214 3.04 0.09 0.17
CA ALA A 214 3.22 1.35 -0.53
C ALA A 214 3.36 1.09 -2.03
N LEU A 215 2.94 2.07 -2.83
CA LEU A 215 3.15 2.11 -4.27
C LEU A 215 3.79 3.44 -4.65
N ARG A 216 4.65 3.43 -5.66
CA ARG A 216 5.15 4.67 -6.26
C ARG A 216 5.34 4.55 -7.77
N GLU A 217 5.29 5.69 -8.44
CA GLU A 217 5.85 5.81 -9.78
C GLU A 217 7.36 5.51 -9.76
N PHE A 218 7.85 4.89 -10.82
CA PHE A 218 9.28 4.65 -10.97
C PHE A 218 10.05 5.97 -10.92
N SER A 219 11.19 5.94 -10.23
CA SER A 219 12.05 7.12 -10.05
C SER A 219 13.27 7.06 -10.97
N ASP A 220 13.12 6.47 -12.15
CA ASP A 220 14.21 6.23 -13.09
C ASP A 220 14.52 7.49 -13.92
N GLU A 221 15.81 7.79 -14.10
CA GLU A 221 16.25 8.89 -14.99
C GLU A 221 15.94 8.60 -16.47
N SER A 222 15.62 7.35 -16.82
CA SER A 222 15.21 6.94 -18.17
C SER A 222 13.91 7.61 -18.63
N ALA A 223 13.07 8.08 -17.71
CA ALA A 223 11.84 8.81 -18.03
C ALA A 223 12.08 10.29 -18.40
N ALA A 224 13.28 10.83 -18.15
CA ALA A 224 13.63 12.21 -18.53
C ALA A 224 14.02 12.35 -20.02
N HIS A 225 14.02 11.24 -20.77
CA HIS A 225 14.40 11.18 -22.18
C HIS A 225 13.32 10.61 -23.11
N ALA A 226 12.06 10.49 -22.64
CA ALA A 226 10.92 10.09 -23.47
C ALA A 226 10.11 11.32 -23.92
#